data_AF-A0A661SDC4-F1
#
_entry.id   AF-A0A661SDC4-F1
#
_cell.length_a   1.000
_cell.length_b   1.000
_cell.length_c   1.000
_cell.angle_alpha   90.00
_cell.angle_beta   90.00
_cell.angle_gamma   90.00
#
_symmetry.space_group_name_H-M   'P 1'
#
loop_
_entity.id
_entity.type
_entity.pdbx_description
1 polymer ?
#
loop_
_entity_poly.entity_id
_entity_poly.type
_entity_poly.pdbx_seq_one_letter_code
_entity_poly.pdbx_strand_id
1 'polypeptide(L)'
;MSWLNKIKSLGETALRVGKKIKYGNRLGYQIIDTESALKDFARILEKEKTVAVDLEADSMYHFREKVCLIQIATKRKNVIIDPLQLDDLSPLAPFFFRHDIKKVFHGADYDIRSLYRDFNIEISNLFDTQIASRFLGIRETGLEAVLQKHFNIRLDKKYQKKDWSKRPLPKDMLEYAAKDAIYLAPLANVLEKELEKKG
;
A
#
# COMPACT_ATOMS: atom_id res chain seq x y z
N MET A 1 29.27 -10.67 32.15
CA MET A 1 27.90 -10.24 32.55
C MET A 1 27.41 -9.13 31.63
N SER A 2 27.51 -9.33 30.31
CA SER A 2 26.54 -9.96 29.41
C SER A 2 25.50 -8.95 28.88
N TRP A 3 25.85 -8.43 27.70
CA TRP A 3 25.02 -7.72 26.73
C TRP A 3 23.64 -8.37 26.51
N LEU A 4 23.49 -9.68 26.81
CA LEU A 4 22.21 -10.41 26.77
C LEU A 4 21.18 -9.91 27.80
N ASN A 5 21.60 -9.33 28.93
CA ASN A 5 20.66 -8.77 29.92
C ASN A 5 20.09 -7.41 29.49
N LYS A 6 20.79 -6.67 28.63
CA LYS A 6 20.32 -5.39 28.07
C LYS A 6 19.31 -5.59 26.93
N ILE A 7 19.35 -6.74 26.26
CA ILE A 7 18.37 -7.14 25.25
C ILE A 7 17.11 -7.73 25.91
N LYS A 8 17.25 -8.47 27.03
CA LYS A 8 16.09 -8.97 27.79
C LYS A 8 15.23 -7.84 28.38
N SER A 9 15.82 -6.75 28.88
CA SER A 9 15.01 -5.62 29.39
C SER A 9 14.33 -4.80 28.28
N LEU A 10 14.83 -4.85 27.04
CA LEU A 10 14.18 -4.25 25.87
C LEU A 10 13.10 -5.16 25.26
N GLY A 11 13.14 -6.46 25.55
CA GLY A 11 12.16 -7.46 25.09
C GLY A 11 10.88 -7.55 25.92
N GLU A 12 10.92 -7.17 27.20
CA GLU A 12 9.75 -7.27 28.11
C GLU A 12 8.95 -5.97 28.25
N THR A 13 9.44 -4.85 27.70
CA THR A 13 8.76 -3.54 27.79
C THR A 13 7.85 -3.24 26.59
N ALA A 14 7.74 -4.15 25.62
CA ALA A 14 6.95 -3.94 24.40
C ALA A 14 5.47 -4.41 24.49
N LEU A 15 5.02 -4.89 25.67
CA LEU A 15 3.64 -5.37 25.88
C LEU A 15 2.68 -4.35 26.51
N ARG A 16 3.11 -3.10 26.72
CA ARG A 16 2.21 -2.01 27.15
C ARG A 16 2.60 -0.72 26.43
N VAL A 17 1.58 0.09 26.18
CA VAL A 17 1.58 1.37 25.43
C VAL A 17 1.22 1.17 23.97
N GLY A 18 -0.06 1.40 23.67
CA GLY A 18 -0.55 1.72 22.34
C GLY A 18 0.16 2.97 21.81
N LYS A 19 1.34 2.79 21.22
CA LYS A 19 2.01 3.82 20.44
C LYS A 19 1.16 4.05 19.19
N LYS A 20 0.34 5.11 19.22
CA LYS A 20 -0.25 5.70 18.01
C LYS A 20 0.88 5.84 16.97
N ILE A 21 0.78 5.07 15.89
CA ILE A 21 1.67 5.25 14.74
C ILE A 21 1.42 6.67 14.21
N LYS A 22 2.39 7.58 14.43
CA LYS A 22 2.36 8.97 13.95
C LYS A 22 2.66 9.10 12.43
N TYR A 23 2.63 8.01 11.67
CA TYR A 23 2.93 8.04 10.23
C TYR A 23 1.77 8.57 9.37
N GLY A 24 0.51 8.28 9.74
CA GLY A 24 -0.65 8.50 8.86
C GLY A 24 -1.10 9.95 8.67
N ASN A 25 -0.89 10.85 9.64
CA ASN A 25 -1.44 12.21 9.60
C ASN A 25 -0.45 13.31 9.19
N ARG A 26 0.81 12.97 8.87
CA ARG A 26 1.85 13.98 8.57
C ARG A 26 2.22 14.10 7.09
N LEU A 27 1.97 13.06 6.30
CA LEU A 27 2.24 13.09 4.87
C LEU A 27 0.94 13.50 4.16
N GLY A 28 0.90 14.73 3.67
CA GLY A 28 -0.10 15.10 2.66
C GLY A 28 0.06 14.21 1.41
N TYR A 29 -0.96 14.17 0.57
CA TYR A 29 -0.89 13.44 -0.70
C TYR A 29 -0.60 14.40 -1.86
N GLN A 30 0.06 13.88 -2.89
CA GLN A 30 0.25 14.55 -4.18
C GLN A 30 -0.56 13.80 -5.25
N ILE A 31 -1.26 14.54 -6.10
CA ILE A 31 -1.92 13.97 -7.28
C ILE A 31 -0.93 14.04 -8.45
N ILE A 32 -0.86 12.95 -9.23
CA ILE A 32 -0.14 12.87 -10.49
C ILE A 32 -1.16 12.57 -11.59
N ASP A 33 -1.35 13.55 -12.46
CA ASP A 33 -2.27 13.55 -13.60
C ASP A 33 -1.59 14.10 -14.87
N THR A 34 -0.26 14.25 -14.85
CA THR A 34 0.54 14.67 -16.01
C THR A 34 1.71 13.71 -16.23
N GLU A 35 2.08 13.50 -17.49
CA GLU A 35 3.20 12.63 -17.84
C GLU A 35 4.54 13.06 -17.22
N SER A 36 4.81 14.37 -17.17
CA SER A 36 6.06 14.88 -16.61
C SER A 36 6.18 14.53 -15.13
N ALA A 37 5.09 14.74 -14.37
CA ALA A 37 5.07 14.39 -12.95
C ALA A 37 5.20 12.88 -12.73
N LEU A 38 4.59 12.06 -13.60
CA LEU A 38 4.71 10.61 -13.56
C LEU A 38 6.16 10.16 -13.79
N LYS A 39 6.81 10.68 -14.84
CA LYS A 39 8.21 10.39 -15.18
C LYS A 39 9.15 10.78 -14.03
N ASP A 40 8.93 11.94 -13.42
CA ASP A 40 9.72 12.39 -12.27
C ASP A 40 9.51 11.50 -11.05
N PHE A 41 8.26 11.10 -10.78
CA PHE A 41 7.94 10.23 -9.65
C PHE A 41 8.49 8.81 -9.83
N ALA A 42 8.46 8.25 -11.04
CA ALA A 42 9.05 6.95 -11.34
C ALA A 42 10.55 6.91 -10.95
N ARG A 43 11.32 7.96 -11.28
CA ARG A 43 12.74 8.06 -10.88
C ARG A 43 12.95 8.15 -9.37
N ILE A 44 11.96 8.66 -8.62
CA ILE A 44 11.99 8.67 -7.15
C ILE A 44 11.79 7.26 -6.62
N LEU A 45 10.84 6.49 -7.19
CA LEU A 45 10.53 5.13 -6.76
C LEU A 45 11.72 4.19 -6.88
N GLU A 46 12.56 4.35 -7.91
CA GLU A 46 13.79 3.57 -8.10
C GLU A 46 14.79 3.67 -6.94
N LYS A 47 14.69 4.71 -6.10
CA LYS A 47 15.56 4.93 -4.93
C LYS A 47 14.99 4.38 -3.63
N GLU A 48 13.77 3.84 -3.66
CA GLU A 48 13.11 3.27 -2.49
C GLU A 48 13.47 1.78 -2.33
N LYS A 49 13.33 1.26 -1.11
CA LYS A 49 13.53 -0.17 -0.81
C LYS A 49 12.23 -0.92 -0.58
N THR A 50 11.18 -0.18 -0.21
CA THR A 50 9.85 -0.73 0.05
C THR A 50 8.84 0.33 -0.36
N VAL A 51 7.90 -0.07 -1.18
CA VAL A 51 6.85 0.79 -1.71
C VAL A 51 5.52 0.07 -1.55
N ALA A 52 4.56 0.75 -0.92
CA ALA A 52 3.19 0.28 -0.80
C ALA A 52 2.39 0.71 -2.01
N VAL A 53 1.54 -0.18 -2.51
CA VAL A 53 0.69 0.05 -3.67
C VAL A 53 -0.71 -0.47 -3.37
N ASP A 54 -1.70 0.29 -3.81
CA ASP A 54 -3.12 -0.08 -3.79
C ASP A 54 -3.75 0.45 -5.10
N LEU A 55 -4.93 -0.09 -5.47
CA LEU A 55 -5.67 0.35 -6.66
C LEU A 55 -7.14 0.56 -6.35
N GLU A 56 -7.78 1.42 -7.14
CA GLU A 56 -9.24 1.49 -7.21
C GLU A 56 -9.70 1.28 -8.67
N ALA A 57 -10.73 0.46 -8.85
CA ALA A 57 -11.30 0.12 -10.16
C ALA A 57 -12.82 0.31 -10.16
N ASP A 58 -13.43 0.29 -11.35
CA ASP A 58 -14.87 0.52 -11.57
C ASP A 58 -15.67 -0.76 -11.87
N SER A 59 -15.19 -1.92 -11.40
CA SER A 59 -15.74 -3.26 -11.72
C SER A 59 -17.21 -3.46 -11.36
N MET A 60 -17.78 -2.66 -10.44
CA MET A 60 -19.20 -2.68 -10.10
C MET A 60 -20.10 -1.81 -10.99
N TYR A 61 -19.52 -1.04 -11.90
CA TYR A 61 -20.22 -0.04 -12.71
C TYR A 61 -20.07 -0.25 -14.22
N HIS A 62 -19.00 -0.92 -14.67
CA HIS A 62 -18.73 -1.16 -16.09
C HIS A 62 -18.43 -2.63 -16.37
N PHE A 63 -18.88 -3.12 -17.54
CA PHE A 63 -18.63 -4.50 -17.98
C PHE A 63 -17.15 -4.76 -18.27
N ARG A 64 -16.46 -3.77 -18.85
CA ARG A 64 -15.00 -3.77 -18.96
C ARG A 64 -14.46 -2.90 -17.85
N GLU A 65 -14.07 -3.54 -16.76
CA GLU A 65 -13.44 -2.87 -15.63
C GLU A 65 -12.09 -2.28 -16.04
N LYS A 66 -11.74 -1.15 -15.45
CA LYS A 66 -10.44 -0.48 -15.64
C LYS A 66 -9.92 0.08 -14.32
N VAL A 67 -8.62 0.16 -14.18
CA VAL A 67 -7.99 0.88 -13.06
C VAL A 67 -8.30 2.37 -13.20
N CYS A 68 -8.90 2.92 -12.14
CA CYS A 68 -9.34 4.31 -12.07
C CYS A 68 -8.47 5.16 -11.16
N LEU A 69 -7.69 4.54 -10.27
CA LEU A 69 -6.75 5.21 -9.38
C LEU A 69 -5.65 4.23 -8.96
N ILE A 70 -4.43 4.74 -8.83
CA ILE A 70 -3.30 3.98 -8.27
C ILE A 70 -2.74 4.78 -7.10
N GLN A 71 -2.70 4.17 -5.91
CA GLN A 71 -2.14 4.78 -4.71
C GLN A 71 -0.75 4.20 -4.48
N ILE A 72 0.25 5.08 -4.33
CA ILE A 72 1.63 4.68 -4.05
C ILE A 72 2.14 5.43 -2.83
N ALA A 73 2.54 4.68 -1.80
CA ALA A 73 3.12 5.22 -0.60
C ALA A 73 4.53 4.70 -0.35
N THR A 74 5.44 5.63 -0.04
CA THR A 74 6.80 5.36 0.41
C THR A 74 6.99 5.92 1.81
N LYS A 75 8.17 5.76 2.40
CA LYS A 75 8.49 6.39 3.69
C LYS A 75 8.32 7.93 3.67
N ARG A 76 8.47 8.56 2.52
CA ARG A 76 8.52 10.03 2.37
C ARG A 76 7.45 10.61 1.45
N LYS A 77 6.79 9.78 0.65
CA LYS A 77 5.84 10.21 -0.38
C LYS A 77 4.53 9.45 -0.22
N ASN A 78 3.44 10.15 -0.47
CA ASN A 78 2.11 9.57 -0.60
C ASN A 78 1.50 10.16 -1.86
N VAL A 79 1.21 9.32 -2.85
CA VAL A 79 0.88 9.75 -4.19
C VAL A 79 -0.37 9.03 -4.67
N ILE A 80 -1.26 9.80 -5.26
CA ILE A 80 -2.42 9.31 -6.00
C ILE A 80 -2.13 9.58 -7.48
N ILE A 81 -2.14 8.53 -8.29
CA ILE A 81 -1.96 8.63 -9.74
C ILE A 81 -3.34 8.45 -10.37
N ASP A 82 -3.72 9.37 -11.25
CA ASP A 82 -4.95 9.31 -12.04
C ASP A 82 -4.65 8.72 -13.43
N PRO A 83 -4.81 7.39 -13.63
CA PRO A 83 -4.57 6.76 -14.93
C PRO A 83 -5.55 7.23 -16.02
N LEU A 84 -6.69 7.82 -15.67
CA LEU A 84 -7.68 8.27 -16.66
C LEU A 84 -7.32 9.62 -17.28
N GLN A 85 -6.34 10.32 -16.72
CA GLN A 85 -5.78 11.58 -17.24
C GLN A 85 -4.41 11.38 -17.92
N LEU A 86 -3.93 10.13 -17.99
CA LEU A 86 -2.61 9.77 -18.48
C LEU A 86 -2.74 8.82 -19.66
N ASP A 87 -2.10 9.16 -20.78
CA ASP A 87 -2.09 8.29 -21.97
C ASP A 87 -1.13 7.10 -21.82
N ASP A 88 -0.11 7.23 -20.96
CA ASP A 88 0.94 6.22 -20.79
C ASP A 88 1.38 6.06 -19.32
N LEU A 89 1.27 4.83 -18.81
CA LEU A 89 1.80 4.42 -17.50
C LEU A 89 3.11 3.60 -17.57
N SER A 90 3.65 3.38 -18.77
CA SER A 90 4.92 2.67 -18.98
C SER A 90 6.09 3.20 -18.15
N PRO A 91 6.18 4.50 -17.75
CA PRO A 91 7.25 4.96 -16.87
C PRO A 91 7.30 4.26 -15.50
N LEU A 92 6.19 3.68 -15.03
CA LEU A 92 6.16 2.91 -13.78
C LEU A 92 6.63 1.46 -13.95
N ALA A 93 6.61 0.90 -15.16
CA ALA A 93 6.91 -0.50 -15.41
C ALA A 93 8.31 -0.92 -14.91
N PRO A 94 9.39 -0.13 -15.13
CA PRO A 94 10.70 -0.46 -14.57
C PRO A 94 10.68 -0.60 -13.05
N PHE A 95 9.99 0.29 -12.33
CA PHE A 95 9.87 0.21 -10.87
C PHE A 95 9.18 -1.09 -10.41
N PHE A 96 8.06 -1.46 -11.04
CA PHE A 96 7.31 -2.66 -10.66
C PHE A 96 8.11 -3.95 -10.93
N PHE A 97 8.89 -3.99 -12.01
CA PHE A 97 9.69 -5.17 -12.39
C PHE A 97 10.97 -5.36 -11.55
N ARG A 98 11.41 -4.35 -10.78
CA ARG A 98 12.66 -4.44 -10.01
C ARG A 98 12.62 -5.45 -8.86
N HIS A 99 13.59 -6.37 -8.80
CA HIS A 99 13.69 -7.36 -7.72
C HIS A 99 14.27 -6.79 -6.42
N ASP A 100 15.00 -5.69 -6.45
CA ASP A 100 15.61 -5.07 -5.27
C ASP A 100 14.69 -4.11 -4.51
N ILE A 101 13.47 -3.90 -5.02
CA ILE A 101 12.44 -3.05 -4.41
C ILE A 101 11.25 -3.92 -4.05
N LYS A 102 10.91 -3.98 -2.76
CA LYS A 102 9.73 -4.71 -2.27
C LYS A 102 8.46 -3.92 -2.58
N LYS A 103 7.51 -4.51 -3.31
CA LYS A 103 6.18 -3.94 -3.50
C LYS A 103 5.22 -4.57 -2.51
N VAL A 104 4.58 -3.75 -1.69
CA VAL A 104 3.68 -4.20 -0.64
C VAL A 104 2.24 -3.92 -1.05
N PHE A 105 1.42 -4.96 -1.02
CA PHE A 105 -0.01 -4.90 -1.31
C PHE A 105 -0.81 -5.58 -0.19
N HIS A 106 -2.13 -5.52 -0.27
CA HIS A 106 -3.05 -6.27 0.59
C HIS A 106 -4.09 -7.00 -0.25
N GLY A 107 -3.94 -8.31 -0.46
CA GLY A 107 -4.85 -9.07 -1.31
C GLY A 107 -4.67 -8.73 -2.80
N ALA A 108 -3.44 -8.78 -3.28
CA ALA A 108 -2.97 -8.22 -4.54
C ALA A 108 -3.46 -8.94 -5.81
N ASP A 109 -4.20 -10.05 -5.67
CA ASP A 109 -4.57 -10.94 -6.77
C ASP A 109 -5.31 -10.21 -7.90
N TYR A 110 -6.26 -9.35 -7.54
CA TYR A 110 -6.98 -8.52 -8.50
C TYR A 110 -6.11 -7.36 -9.04
N ASP A 111 -5.31 -6.74 -8.18
CA ASP A 111 -4.48 -5.58 -8.54
C ASP A 111 -3.43 -5.93 -9.60
N ILE A 112 -2.75 -7.07 -9.41
CA ILE A 112 -1.71 -7.54 -10.33
C ILE A 112 -2.30 -7.81 -11.70
N ARG A 113 -3.46 -8.48 -11.77
CA ARG A 113 -4.15 -8.73 -13.03
C ARG A 113 -4.59 -7.44 -13.71
N SER A 114 -5.08 -6.48 -12.93
CA SER A 114 -5.54 -5.19 -13.45
C SER A 114 -4.39 -4.36 -14.01
N LEU A 115 -3.25 -4.31 -13.31
CA LEU A 115 -2.03 -3.64 -13.77
C LEU A 115 -1.48 -4.26 -15.07
N TYR A 116 -1.50 -5.58 -15.18
CA TYR A 116 -1.09 -6.26 -16.40
C TYR A 116 -2.07 -6.03 -17.54
N ARG A 117 -3.37 -6.21 -17.31
CA ARG A 117 -4.42 -6.02 -18.32
C ARG A 117 -4.43 -4.61 -18.91
N ASP A 118 -4.39 -3.60 -18.05
CA ASP A 118 -4.62 -2.21 -18.46
C ASP A 118 -3.33 -1.53 -18.92
N PHE A 119 -2.18 -1.93 -18.39
CA PHE A 119 -0.91 -1.20 -18.58
C PHE A 119 0.28 -2.08 -18.93
N ASN A 120 0.11 -3.40 -19.09
CA ASN A 120 1.18 -4.37 -19.32
C ASN A 120 2.31 -4.28 -18.25
N ILE A 121 1.93 -4.00 -17.01
CA ILE A 121 2.86 -3.90 -15.87
C ILE A 121 2.94 -5.24 -15.14
N GLU A 122 4.15 -5.79 -15.06
CA GLU A 122 4.48 -6.98 -14.26
C GLU A 122 5.16 -6.60 -12.93
N ILE A 123 4.95 -7.40 -11.88
CA ILE A 123 5.46 -7.13 -10.53
C ILE A 123 6.43 -8.22 -10.06
N SER A 124 7.64 -7.82 -9.70
CA SER A 124 8.65 -8.67 -9.02
C SER A 124 8.75 -8.34 -7.53
N ASN A 125 9.23 -9.24 -6.66
CA ASN A 125 9.42 -8.95 -5.22
C ASN A 125 8.16 -8.35 -4.54
N LEU A 126 7.04 -9.05 -4.70
CA LEU A 126 5.77 -8.75 -4.06
C LEU A 126 5.74 -9.28 -2.62
N PHE A 127 5.25 -8.46 -1.69
CA PHE A 127 4.85 -8.88 -0.35
C PHE A 127 3.36 -8.58 -0.15
N ASP A 128 2.54 -9.63 -0.02
CA ASP A 128 1.11 -9.50 0.23
C ASP A 128 0.80 -9.66 1.73
N THR A 129 0.33 -8.57 2.33
CA THR A 129 0.01 -8.52 3.77
C THR A 129 -1.20 -9.36 4.16
N GLN A 130 -2.14 -9.61 3.24
CA GLN A 130 -3.27 -10.51 3.47
C GLN A 130 -2.81 -11.96 3.52
N ILE A 131 -1.95 -12.36 2.58
CA ILE A 131 -1.37 -13.71 2.55
C ILE A 131 -0.49 -13.93 3.79
N ALA A 132 0.38 -12.98 4.12
CA ALA A 132 1.18 -13.02 5.35
C ALA A 132 0.30 -13.20 6.60
N SER A 133 -0.82 -12.46 6.68
CA SER A 133 -1.78 -12.60 7.79
C SER A 133 -2.38 -14.01 7.89
N ARG A 134 -2.67 -14.67 6.76
CA ARG A 134 -3.16 -16.05 6.73
C ARG A 134 -2.11 -17.03 7.27
N PHE A 135 -0.85 -16.91 6.85
CA PHE A 135 0.24 -17.75 7.36
C PHE A 135 0.47 -17.56 8.87
N LEU A 136 0.23 -16.36 9.39
CA LEU A 136 0.29 -16.08 10.83
C LEU A 136 -0.89 -16.65 11.62
N GLY A 137 -1.92 -17.20 10.96
CA GLY A 137 -3.13 -17.74 11.59
C GLY A 137 -4.14 -16.65 12.00
N ILE A 138 -4.08 -15.47 11.39
CA ILE A 138 -5.05 -14.40 11.63
C ILE A 138 -6.37 -14.78 10.96
N ARG A 139 -7.47 -14.79 11.72
CA ARG A 139 -8.81 -15.16 11.22
C ARG A 139 -9.42 -14.10 10.31
N GLU A 140 -9.42 -12.84 10.75
CA GLU A 140 -9.94 -11.71 9.99
C GLU A 140 -8.79 -11.04 9.22
N THR A 141 -8.68 -11.34 7.93
CA THR A 141 -7.53 -10.92 7.12
C THR A 141 -7.81 -9.71 6.22
N GLY A 142 -8.97 -9.06 6.35
CA GLY A 142 -9.24 -7.81 5.64
C GLY A 142 -8.38 -6.67 6.19
N LEU A 143 -8.01 -5.71 5.33
CA LEU A 143 -7.03 -4.66 5.66
C LEU A 143 -7.40 -3.92 6.95
N GLU A 144 -8.65 -3.47 7.09
CA GLU A 144 -9.14 -2.80 8.29
C GLU A 144 -8.94 -3.67 9.55
N ALA A 145 -9.32 -4.94 9.52
CA ALA A 145 -9.22 -5.82 10.68
C ALA A 145 -7.75 -6.03 11.09
N VAL A 146 -6.86 -6.19 10.10
CA VAL A 146 -5.43 -6.36 10.33
C VAL A 146 -4.81 -5.06 10.87
N LEU A 147 -5.17 -3.89 10.33
CA LEU A 147 -4.71 -2.59 10.83
C LEU A 147 -5.25 -2.28 12.22
N GLN A 148 -6.51 -2.61 12.50
CA GLN A 148 -7.13 -2.45 13.81
C GLN A 148 -6.41 -3.32 14.84
N LYS A 149 -6.09 -4.57 14.51
CA LYS A 149 -5.35 -5.49 15.39
C LYS A 149 -3.94 -4.98 15.73
N HIS A 150 -3.17 -4.55 14.74
CA HIS A 150 -1.75 -4.23 14.95
C HIS A 150 -1.51 -2.76 15.34
N PHE A 151 -2.35 -1.84 14.86
CA PHE A 151 -2.13 -0.40 15.01
C PHE A 151 -3.29 0.33 15.70
N ASN A 152 -4.40 -0.34 16.00
CA ASN A 152 -5.63 0.28 16.52
C ASN A 152 -6.14 1.40 15.59
N ILE A 153 -6.05 1.16 14.27
CA ILE A 153 -6.50 2.05 13.21
C ILE A 153 -7.75 1.45 12.56
N ARG A 154 -8.79 2.28 12.42
CA ARG A 154 -9.99 1.96 11.65
C ARG A 154 -9.95 2.70 10.32
N LEU A 155 -10.22 1.97 9.24
CA LEU A 155 -10.41 2.54 7.91
C LEU A 155 -11.89 2.83 7.67
N ASP A 156 -12.18 3.89 6.92
CA ASP A 156 -13.56 4.27 6.61
C ASP A 156 -14.07 3.55 5.38
N LYS A 157 -14.97 2.57 5.51
CA LYS A 157 -15.50 1.80 4.36
C LYS A 157 -16.40 2.59 3.40
N LYS A 158 -16.63 3.88 3.64
CA LYS A 158 -17.62 4.69 2.91
C LYS A 158 -17.42 4.72 1.38
N TYR A 159 -16.17 4.62 0.91
CA TYR A 159 -15.84 4.84 -0.50
C TYR A 159 -15.45 3.57 -1.28
N GLN A 160 -15.27 2.43 -0.62
CA GLN A 160 -14.85 1.17 -1.25
C GLN A 160 -15.79 0.68 -2.38
N LYS A 161 -17.07 1.06 -2.34
CA LYS A 161 -18.07 0.68 -3.36
C LYS A 161 -18.54 1.84 -4.22
N LYS A 162 -17.73 2.89 -4.35
CA LYS A 162 -18.09 4.04 -5.20
C LYS A 162 -17.57 3.86 -6.61
N ASP A 163 -18.19 4.62 -7.51
CA ASP A 163 -17.75 4.70 -8.90
C ASP A 163 -16.51 5.61 -8.99
N TRP A 164 -15.34 4.97 -9.02
CA TRP A 164 -14.04 5.63 -9.11
C TRP A 164 -13.72 6.18 -10.50
N SER A 165 -14.56 5.93 -11.51
CA SER A 165 -14.36 6.45 -12.86
C SER A 165 -14.76 7.93 -13.01
N LYS A 166 -15.59 8.45 -12.09
CA LYS A 166 -16.13 9.81 -12.17
C LYS A 166 -15.06 10.87 -11.96
N ARG A 167 -15.18 11.98 -12.69
CA ARG A 167 -14.31 13.16 -12.56
C ARG A 167 -15.12 14.46 -12.47
N PRO A 168 -14.66 15.45 -11.69
CA PRO A 168 -13.54 15.38 -10.75
C PRO A 168 -13.86 14.48 -9.54
N LEU A 169 -12.83 13.87 -8.93
CA LEU A 169 -13.02 13.07 -7.71
C LEU A 169 -13.28 14.00 -6.51
N PRO A 170 -14.31 13.72 -5.66
CA PRO A 170 -14.52 14.45 -4.41
C PRO A 170 -13.30 14.39 -3.49
N LYS A 171 -13.04 15.48 -2.77
CA LYS A 171 -11.91 15.59 -1.84
C LYS A 171 -11.87 14.44 -0.83
N ASP A 172 -13.01 14.06 -0.26
CA ASP A 172 -13.08 12.97 0.71
C ASP A 172 -12.69 11.62 0.12
N MET A 173 -12.94 11.37 -1.17
CA MET A 173 -12.51 10.15 -1.86
C MET A 173 -11.00 10.13 -2.05
N LEU A 174 -10.40 11.27 -2.40
CA LEU A 174 -8.95 11.40 -2.48
C LEU A 174 -8.29 11.22 -1.11
N GLU A 175 -8.85 11.81 -0.05
CA GLU A 175 -8.35 11.64 1.32
C GLU A 175 -8.50 10.21 1.84
N TYR A 176 -9.53 9.49 1.38
CA TYR A 176 -9.72 8.07 1.66
C TYR A 176 -8.64 7.25 0.95
N ALA A 177 -8.53 7.36 -0.38
CA ALA A 177 -7.54 6.65 -1.19
C ALA A 177 -6.11 6.89 -0.68
N ALA A 178 -5.79 8.15 -0.36
CA ALA A 178 -4.49 8.53 0.19
C ALA A 178 -4.12 7.76 1.48
N LYS A 179 -5.08 7.24 2.25
CA LYS A 179 -4.81 6.55 3.52
C LYS A 179 -4.57 5.06 3.35
N ASP A 180 -5.13 4.42 2.33
CA ASP A 180 -5.13 2.96 2.20
C ASP A 180 -3.71 2.41 1.99
N ALA A 181 -2.88 3.07 1.18
CA ALA A 181 -1.50 2.65 0.94
C ALA A 181 -0.52 2.97 2.08
N ILE A 182 -0.72 4.06 2.85
CA ILE A 182 0.29 4.56 3.84
C ILE A 182 0.63 3.50 4.89
N TYR A 183 -0.33 2.70 5.30
CA TYR A 183 -0.15 1.75 6.40
C TYR A 183 0.42 0.40 5.95
N LEU A 184 0.43 0.11 4.64
CA LEU A 184 0.85 -1.19 4.12
C LEU A 184 2.33 -1.47 4.39
N ALA A 185 3.23 -0.51 4.12
CA ALA A 185 4.66 -0.73 4.36
C ALA A 185 5.00 -0.91 5.86
N PRO A 186 4.47 -0.10 6.80
CA PRO A 186 4.56 -0.39 8.23
C PRO A 186 3.97 -1.75 8.62
N LEU A 187 2.83 -2.12 8.05
CA LEU A 187 2.16 -3.40 8.31
C LEU A 187 3.05 -4.57 7.86
N ALA A 188 3.57 -4.53 6.64
CA ALA A 188 4.47 -5.56 6.12
C ALA A 188 5.68 -5.77 7.02
N ASN A 189 6.32 -4.71 7.52
CA ASN A 189 7.44 -4.81 8.46
C ASN A 189 7.06 -5.50 9.79
N VAL A 190 5.82 -5.32 10.27
CA VAL A 190 5.34 -6.04 11.46
C VAL A 190 5.11 -7.51 11.14
N LEU A 191 4.36 -7.79 10.07
CA LEU A 191 4.00 -9.15 9.68
C LEU A 191 5.23 -9.98 9.31
N GLU A 192 6.20 -9.40 8.62
CA GLU A 192 7.48 -10.07 8.26
C GLU A 192 8.25 -10.51 9.51
N LYS A 193 8.37 -9.63 10.52
CA LYS A 193 9.00 -9.99 11.80
C LYS A 193 8.23 -11.04 12.58
N GLU A 194 6.91 -11.08 12.44
CA GLU A 194 6.09 -12.12 13.07
C GLU A 194 6.24 -13.47 12.34
N LEU A 195 6.37 -13.45 11.01
CA LEU A 195 6.64 -14.63 10.19
C LEU A 195 8.01 -15.20 10.55
N GLU A 196 9.06 -14.37 10.55
CA GLU A 196 10.43 -14.78 10.94
C GLU A 196 10.48 -15.46 12.32
N LYS A 197 9.66 -15.03 13.27
CA LYS A 197 9.58 -15.65 14.61
C LYS A 197 8.90 -17.01 14.61
N LYS A 198 8.06 -17.31 13.63
CA LYS A 198 7.36 -18.59 13.48
C LYS A 198 8.18 -19.61 12.67
N GLY A 199 9.19 -19.17 11.93
CA GLY A 199 10.03 -19.99 11.04
C GLY A 199 9.57 -19.95 9.61
#